data_AF-A0A7X9ABZ7-F1
#
_entry.id   AF-A0A7X9ABZ7-F1
#
_cell.length_a   1.000
_cell.length_b   1.000
_cell.length_c   1.000
_cell.angle_alpha   90.00
_cell.angle_beta   90.00
_cell.angle_gamma   90.00
#
_symmetry.space_group_name_H-M   'P 1'
#
loop_
_entity.id
_entity.type
_entity.pdbx_description
1 polymer ?
#
loop_
_entity_poly.entity_id
_entity_poly.type
_entity_poly.pdbx_seq_one_letter_code
_entity_poly.pdbx_strand_id
1 'polypeptide(L)'
;MKQTLGPKRSLADDIAGYAFISPWLLGFIAFSVIPIFFSLYYSFTNYDILGSPIFNGLANFRRMAKDTLFWQSLKVTFFYAFISVPLRLIFAFFVALLFNR
;
A
#
# COMPACT_ATOMS: atom_id res chain seq x y z
N MET A 1 -25.83 35.04 -23.55
CA MET A 1 -24.62 34.71 -22.78
C MET A 1 -25.01 34.71 -21.28
N LYS A 2 -25.49 33.57 -20.75
CA LYS A 2 -25.86 33.44 -19.32
C LYS A 2 -24.76 32.63 -18.63
N GLN A 3 -23.93 33.30 -17.85
CA GLN A 3 -23.02 32.64 -16.91
C GLN A 3 -23.86 31.94 -15.83
N THR A 4 -23.89 30.61 -15.84
CA THR A 4 -24.39 29.82 -14.72
C THR A 4 -23.33 29.84 -13.61
N LEU A 5 -23.46 30.78 -12.68
CA LEU A 5 -22.70 30.76 -11.44
C LEU A 5 -23.10 29.48 -10.69
N GLY A 6 -22.21 28.50 -10.67
CA GLY A 6 -22.41 27.26 -9.92
C GLY A 6 -22.67 27.56 -8.44
N PRO A 7 -23.39 26.67 -7.73
CA PRO A 7 -23.76 26.91 -6.34
C PRO A 7 -22.50 27.15 -5.50
N LYS A 8 -22.49 28.26 -4.73
CA LYS A 8 -21.46 28.50 -3.71
C LYS A 8 -21.51 27.33 -2.73
N ARG A 9 -20.51 26.44 -2.77
CA ARG A 9 -20.38 25.35 -1.79
C ARG A 9 -20.42 25.94 -0.40
N SER A 10 -21.39 25.52 0.41
CA SER A 10 -21.44 25.95 1.80
C SER A 10 -20.49 25.08 2.62
N LEU A 11 -19.91 25.63 3.69
CA LEU A 11 -19.07 24.87 4.63
C LEU A 11 -19.80 23.63 5.17
N ALA A 12 -21.14 23.69 5.24
CA ALA A 12 -21.98 22.57 5.67
C ALA A 12 -21.98 21.41 4.66
N ASP A 13 -21.92 21.69 3.36
CA ASP A 13 -21.86 20.66 2.32
C ASP A 13 -20.52 19.91 2.36
N ASP A 14 -19.43 20.63 2.64
CA ASP A 14 -18.09 20.04 2.78
C ASP A 14 -18.01 19.13 4.03
N ILE A 15 -18.57 19.59 5.16
CA ILE A 15 -18.63 18.79 6.41
C ILE A 15 -19.46 17.53 6.21
N ALA A 16 -20.60 17.61 5.51
CA ALA A 16 -21.43 16.45 5.21
C ALA A 16 -20.68 15.41 4.36
N GLY A 17 -19.89 15.85 3.38
CA GLY A 17 -19.02 14.99 2.59
C GLY A 17 -17.97 14.27 3.44
N TYR A 18 -17.27 14.99 4.32
CA TYR A 18 -16.29 14.38 5.23
C TYR A 18 -16.93 13.41 6.23
N ALA A 19 -18.11 13.75 6.76
CA ALA A 19 -18.84 12.86 7.66
C ALA A 19 -19.22 11.55 6.96
N PHE A 20 -19.65 11.61 5.69
CA PHE A 20 -20.04 10.43 4.93
C PHE A 20 -18.88 9.47 4.65
N ILE A 21 -17.69 10.00 4.34
CA ILE A 21 -16.49 9.17 4.11
C ILE A 21 -15.78 8.76 5.42
N SER A 22 -16.09 9.43 6.54
CA SER A 22 -15.40 9.22 7.82
C SER A 22 -15.38 7.77 8.30
N PRO A 23 -16.44 6.93 8.17
CA PRO A 23 -16.39 5.55 8.65
C PRO A 23 -15.34 4.71 7.91
N TRP A 24 -15.23 4.89 6.59
CA TRP A 24 -14.20 4.23 5.78
C TRP A 24 -12.81 4.76 6.11
N LEU A 25 -12.66 6.08 6.23
CA LEU A 25 -11.40 6.75 6.56
C LEU A 25 -10.85 6.32 7.93
N LEU A 26 -11.73 6.23 8.93
CA LEU A 26 -11.37 5.74 10.26
C LEU A 26 -10.87 4.30 10.19
N GLY A 27 -11.57 3.42 9.46
CA GLY A 27 -11.12 2.04 9.26
C GLY A 27 -9.77 1.96 8.54
N PHE A 28 -9.59 2.72 7.47
CA PHE A 28 -8.32 2.80 6.75
C PHE A 28 -7.16 3.26 7.64
N ILE A 29 -7.38 4.31 8.45
CA ILE A 29 -6.35 4.80 9.36
C ILE A 29 -6.05 3.75 10.44
N ALA A 30 -7.08 3.22 11.09
CA ALA A 30 -6.94 2.29 12.21
C ALA A 30 -6.27 0.96 11.81
N PHE A 31 -6.64 0.41 10.65
CA PHE A 31 -6.24 -0.95 10.26
C PHE A 31 -5.20 -1.00 9.14
N SER A 32 -4.89 0.12 8.48
CA SER A 32 -3.83 0.16 7.46
C SER A 32 -2.72 1.13 7.85
N VAL A 33 -3.04 2.41 8.05
CA VAL A 33 -2.03 3.44 8.27
C VAL A 33 -1.27 3.23 9.58
N ILE A 34 -2.00 3.03 10.68
CA ILE A 34 -1.39 2.83 12.00
C ILE A 34 -0.47 1.59 12.03
N PRO A 35 -0.90 0.38 11.56
CA PRO A 35 -0.01 -0.78 11.50
C PRO A 35 1.22 -0.61 10.60
N ILE A 36 1.12 0.15 9.51
CA ILE A 36 2.28 0.47 8.64
C ILE A 36 3.32 1.27 9.43
N PHE A 37 2.90 2.30 10.16
CA PHE A 37 3.83 3.10 10.97
C PHE A 37 4.45 2.31 12.11
N PHE A 38 3.68 1.44 12.78
CA PHE A 38 4.25 0.54 13.79
C PHE A 38 5.26 -0.43 13.19
N SER A 39 4.95 -1.05 12.05
CA SER A 39 5.87 -1.95 11.35
C SER A 39 7.15 -1.23 10.92
N LEU A 40 7.02 0.00 10.45
CA LEU A 40 8.17 0.84 10.10
C LEU A 40 9.01 1.17 11.35
N TYR A 41 8.40 1.61 12.44
CA TYR A 41 9.10 1.86 13.70
C TYR A 41 9.86 0.62 14.18
N TYR A 42 9.20 -0.55 14.20
CA TYR A 42 9.81 -1.79 14.63
C TYR A 42 10.97 -2.24 13.72
N SER A 43 10.95 -1.89 12.43
CA SER A 43 12.07 -2.19 11.52
C SER A 43 13.40 -1.55 11.93
N PHE A 44 13.38 -0.47 12.73
CA PHE A 44 14.56 0.19 13.29
C PHE A 44 14.87 -0.24 14.74
N THR A 45 14.15 -1.23 15.25
CA THR A 45 14.33 -1.76 16.60
C THR A 45 14.72 -3.24 16.54
N ASN A 46 15.52 -3.69 17.49
CA ASN A 46 15.64 -5.11 17.79
C ASN A 46 14.43 -5.50 18.65
N TYR A 47 13.45 -6.14 18.03
CA TYR A 47 12.22 -6.56 18.68
C TYR A 47 11.98 -8.05 18.43
N ASP A 48 11.90 -8.84 19.49
CA ASP A 48 11.76 -10.29 19.46
C ASP A 48 10.42 -10.77 20.02
N ILE A 49 9.41 -9.87 20.09
CA ILE A 49 8.03 -10.10 20.57
C ILE A 49 7.94 -10.41 22.08
N LEU A 50 8.94 -11.08 22.65
CA LEU A 50 9.04 -11.44 24.06
C LEU A 50 9.78 -10.38 24.90
N GLY A 51 10.68 -9.63 24.29
CA GLY A 51 11.45 -8.56 24.92
C GLY A 51 10.94 -7.16 24.62
N SER A 52 11.50 -6.17 25.34
CA SER A 52 11.24 -4.76 25.06
C SER A 52 11.95 -4.32 23.77
N PRO A 53 11.32 -3.52 22.89
CA PRO A 53 11.93 -3.06 21.65
C PRO A 53 13.14 -2.16 21.93
N ILE A 54 14.32 -2.54 21.45
CA ILE A 54 15.56 -1.76 21.61
C ILE A 54 15.87 -1.06 20.28
N PHE A 55 15.85 0.27 20.24
CA PHE A 55 16.19 1.01 19.04
C PHE A 55 17.66 0.76 18.62
N ASN A 56 17.86 0.19 17.43
CA ASN A 56 19.18 -0.16 16.89
C ASN A 56 19.48 0.54 15.55
N GLY A 57 18.60 1.47 15.14
CA GLY A 57 18.73 2.26 13.92
C GLY A 57 18.75 1.37 12.67
N LEU A 58 19.79 1.53 11.84
CA LEU A 58 19.92 0.81 10.57
C LEU A 58 20.62 -0.55 10.67
N ALA A 59 20.79 -1.10 11.88
CA ALA A 59 21.48 -2.38 12.06
C ALA A 59 20.75 -3.54 11.36
N ASN A 60 19.42 -3.59 11.46
CA ASN A 60 18.58 -4.62 10.83
C ASN A 60 18.72 -4.62 9.30
N PHE A 61 18.68 -3.44 8.68
CA PHE A 61 18.85 -3.29 7.23
C PHE A 61 20.25 -3.71 6.77
N ARG A 62 21.31 -3.38 7.52
CA ARG A 62 22.69 -3.81 7.21
C ARG A 62 22.85 -5.33 7.31
N ARG A 63 22.18 -5.98 8.26
CA ARG A 63 22.16 -7.43 8.38
C ARG A 63 21.45 -8.07 7.19
N MET A 64 20.27 -7.57 6.85
CA MET A 64 19.47 -8.05 5.71
C MET A 64 20.19 -7.88 4.37
N ALA A 65 20.90 -6.77 4.16
CA ALA A 65 21.66 -6.52 2.94
C ALA A 65 22.82 -7.50 2.72
N LYS A 66 23.34 -8.14 3.77
CA LYS A 66 24.38 -9.17 3.69
C LYS A 66 23.82 -10.59 3.62
N ASP A 67 22.51 -10.75 3.77
CA ASP A 67 21.84 -12.05 3.79
C ASP A 67 21.61 -12.55 2.36
N THR A 68 22.19 -13.70 2.02
CA THR A 68 22.05 -14.30 0.69
C THR A 68 20.63 -14.81 0.44
N LEU A 69 19.92 -15.25 1.49
CA LEU A 69 18.53 -15.69 1.37
C LEU A 69 17.62 -14.52 1.02
N PHE A 70 17.85 -13.34 1.60
CA PHE A 70 17.10 -12.13 1.29
C PHE A 70 17.17 -11.80 -0.22
N TRP A 71 18.38 -11.76 -0.78
CA TRP A 71 18.59 -11.49 -2.19
C TRP A 71 18.02 -12.58 -3.10
N GLN A 72 18.14 -13.85 -2.70
CA GLN A 72 17.55 -14.95 -3.45
C GLN A 72 16.02 -14.86 -3.49
N SER A 73 15.37 -14.60 -2.34
CA SER A 73 13.93 -14.42 -2.26
C SER A 73 13.45 -13.23 -3.08
N LEU A 74 14.17 -12.10 -3.05
CA LEU A 74 13.88 -10.96 -3.91
C LEU A 74 13.97 -11.35 -5.39
N LYS A 75 15.05 -12.00 -5.82
CA LYS A 75 15.24 -12.42 -7.21
C LYS A 75 14.10 -13.31 -7.70
N VAL A 76 13.71 -14.31 -6.90
CA VAL A 76 12.60 -15.21 -7.24
C VAL A 76 11.28 -14.44 -7.34
N THR A 77 11.01 -13.54 -6.39
CA THR A 77 9.78 -12.73 -6.37
C THR A 77 9.69 -11.80 -7.57
N PHE A 78 10.76 -11.09 -7.88
CA PHE A 78 10.82 -10.19 -9.05
C PHE A 78 10.72 -10.97 -10.36
N PHE A 79 11.43 -12.11 -10.48
CA PHE A 79 11.32 -12.98 -11.64
C PHE A 79 9.88 -13.47 -11.82
N TYR A 80 9.24 -13.94 -10.74
CA TYR A 80 7.84 -14.35 -10.77
C TYR A 80 6.92 -13.20 -11.21
N ALA A 81 7.03 -12.02 -10.61
CA ALA A 81 6.19 -10.87 -10.95
C ALA A 81 6.37 -10.45 -12.42
N PHE A 82 7.61 -10.36 -12.89
CA PHE A 82 7.94 -9.91 -14.24
C PHE A 82 7.48 -10.89 -15.32
N ILE A 83 7.44 -12.19 -15.04
CA ILE A 83 6.93 -13.18 -15.99
C ILE A 83 5.40 -13.32 -15.88
N SER A 84 4.89 -13.41 -14.65
CA SER A 84 3.46 -13.67 -14.42
C SER A 84 2.56 -12.51 -14.84
N VAL A 85 2.96 -11.26 -14.61
CA VAL A 85 2.13 -10.10 -14.94
C VAL A 85 1.90 -9.96 -16.45
N PRO A 86 2.94 -9.91 -17.32
CA PRO A 86 2.75 -9.85 -18.76
C PRO A 86 2.00 -11.07 -19.29
N LEU A 87 2.30 -12.27 -18.80
CA LEU A 87 1.62 -13.48 -19.24
C LEU A 87 0.11 -13.43 -18.95
N ARG A 88 -0.27 -12.98 -17.75
CA ARG A 88 -1.67 -12.77 -17.38
C ARG A 88 -2.33 -11.71 -18.25
N LEU A 89 -1.64 -10.60 -18.54
CA LEU A 89 -2.17 -9.53 -19.38
C LEU A 89 -2.37 -9.99 -20.83
N ILE A 90 -1.37 -10.67 -21.42
CA ILE A 90 -1.46 -11.23 -22.77
C ILE A 90 -2.62 -12.20 -22.86
N PHE A 91 -2.75 -13.10 -21.87
CA PHE A 91 -3.83 -14.07 -21.83
C PHE A 91 -5.21 -13.40 -21.67
N ALA A 92 -5.34 -12.47 -20.72
CA ALA A 92 -6.58 -11.72 -20.52
C ALA A 92 -6.99 -10.93 -21.77
N PHE A 93 -6.02 -10.28 -22.43
CA PHE A 93 -6.24 -9.54 -23.67
C PHE A 93 -6.64 -10.47 -24.83
N PHE A 94 -5.96 -11.61 -24.97
CA PHE A 94 -6.31 -12.62 -25.97
C PHE A 94 -7.75 -13.12 -25.79
N VAL A 95 -8.15 -13.45 -24.56
CA VAL A 95 -9.54 -13.85 -24.25
C VAL A 95 -10.51 -12.70 -24.56
N ALA A 96 -10.19 -11.47 -24.17
CA ALA A 96 -11.03 -10.32 -24.47
C ALA A 96 -11.27 -10.15 -25.98
N LEU A 97 -10.24 -10.34 -26.82
CA LEU A 97 -10.38 -10.29 -28.28
C LEU A 97 -11.27 -11.40 -28.85
N LEU A 98 -11.26 -12.60 -28.26
CA LEU A 98 -12.15 -13.69 -28.68
C LEU A 98 -13.62 -13.40 -28.35
N PHE A 99 -13.87 -12.72 -27.24
CA PHE A 99 -15.21 -12.31 -26.82
C PHE A 99 -15.68 -10.98 -27.43
N ASN A 100 -14.78 -10.26 -28.11
CA ASN A 100 -15.07 -8.98 -28.76
C ASN A 100 -15.83 -9.21 -30.09
N ARG A 101 -17.15 -9.29 -29.99
CA ARG A 101 -18.10 -9.13 -31.11
C ARG A 101 -18.84 -7.80 -31.00
#